data_AF-A0A953HDP9-F1
#
_entry.id   AF-A0A953HDP9-F1
#
_cell.length_a   1.000
_cell.length_b   1.000
_cell.length_c   1.000
_cell.angle_alpha   90.00
_cell.angle_beta   90.00
_cell.angle_gamma   90.00
#
_symmetry.space_group_name_H-M   'P 1'
#
loop_
_entity.id
_entity.type
_entity.pdbx_description
1 polymer ?
#
loop_
_entity_poly.entity_id
_entity_poly.type
_entity_poly.pdbx_seq_one_letter_code
_entity_poly.pdbx_strand_id
1 'polypeptide(L)'
;MRNQKGFTLLELLVVVLILSLLATMVVGMYLNQMNKARIAVAQGTIREIEHGALRYQLDLGVFPPSLSLNPAIVSGGGCGFVYEALVHSVGGTSQNPSDSRWTGPYISVENVNLDQSGGDGNVQILDPWRTPYRFVRKNDYAASGTPLPSGSPYIGETWYNPQTVQVVSYGADGLPGNAGLGTFPNNLGEGDDVTNFGL
;
A
#
# COMPACT_ATOMS: atom_id res chain seq x y z
N MET A 1 41.03 54.60 -8.58
CA MET A 1 40.01 53.63 -9.04
C MET A 1 39.83 52.55 -7.99
N ARG A 2 38.58 52.17 -7.72
CA ARG A 2 38.07 50.98 -6.98
C ARG A 2 38.37 50.88 -5.48
N ASN A 3 37.40 51.38 -4.72
CA ASN A 3 37.19 51.11 -3.30
C ASN A 3 36.67 49.66 -3.15
N GLN A 4 37.55 48.69 -2.89
CA GLN A 4 37.17 47.31 -2.64
C GLN A 4 36.72 47.18 -1.18
N LYS A 5 35.40 47.14 -0.95
CA LYS A 5 34.84 46.80 0.36
C LYS A 5 35.05 45.30 0.59
N GLY A 6 35.90 44.95 1.55
CA GLY A 6 36.12 43.56 1.97
C GLY A 6 34.94 43.04 2.80
N PHE A 7 34.64 41.76 2.65
CA PHE A 7 33.60 41.04 3.40
C PHE A 7 34.02 40.93 4.88
N THR A 8 33.12 41.27 5.81
CA THR A 8 33.45 41.17 7.24
C THR A 8 33.18 39.75 7.75
N LEU A 9 34.00 39.27 8.71
CA LEU A 9 33.74 38.00 9.40
C LEU A 9 32.38 38.01 10.11
N LEU A 10 31.94 39.19 10.55
CA LEU A 10 30.68 39.38 11.23
C LEU A 10 29.49 39.18 10.27
N GLU A 11 29.57 39.65 9.03
CA GLU A 11 28.55 39.36 8.01
C GLU A 11 28.41 37.87 7.77
N LEU A 12 29.53 37.14 7.65
CA LEU A 12 29.48 35.69 7.48
C LEU A 12 28.85 35.00 8.71
N LEU A 13 29.19 35.46 9.92
CA LEU A 13 28.67 34.90 11.18
C LEU A 13 27.14 35.04 11.29
N VAL A 14 26.61 36.23 10.99
CA VAL A 14 25.16 36.46 11.02
C VAL A 14 24.45 35.64 9.95
N VAL A 15 25.04 35.47 8.76
CA VAL A 15 24.46 34.65 7.69
C VAL A 15 24.36 33.19 8.10
N VAL A 16 25.43 32.58 8.63
CA VAL A 16 25.38 31.16 9.05
C VAL A 16 24.45 30.96 10.25
N LEU A 17 24.34 31.95 11.15
CA LEU A 17 23.37 31.95 12.24
C LEU A 17 21.93 31.88 11.68
N ILE A 18 21.57 32.76 10.76
CA ILE A 18 20.23 32.79 10.17
C ILE A 18 19.96 31.51 9.36
N LEU A 19 20.94 31.03 8.58
CA LEU A 19 20.81 29.78 7.83
C LEU A 19 20.58 28.57 8.74
N SER A 20 21.25 28.51 9.91
CA SER A 20 21.05 27.42 10.86
C SER A 20 19.64 27.40 11.45
N LEU A 21 19.09 28.58 11.76
CA LEU A 21 17.71 28.72 12.24
C LEU A 21 16.71 28.29 11.17
N LEU A 22 16.87 28.75 9.93
CA LEU A 22 15.99 28.40 8.82
C LEU A 22 16.07 26.90 8.48
N ALA A 23 17.26 26.31 8.50
CA ALA A 23 17.45 24.89 8.21
C ALA A 23 16.64 23.99 9.16
N THR A 24 16.57 24.33 10.46
CA THR A 24 15.79 23.53 11.42
C THR A 24 14.29 23.53 11.14
N MET A 25 13.70 24.66 10.74
CA MET A 25 12.26 24.76 10.47
C MET A 25 11.86 23.99 9.20
N VAL A 26 12.70 24.02 8.16
CA VAL A 26 12.39 23.40 6.87
C VAL A 26 12.33 21.88 6.95
N VAL A 27 13.19 21.24 7.77
CA VAL A 27 13.24 19.77 7.91
C VAL A 27 11.91 19.20 8.40
N GLY A 28 11.29 19.80 9.42
CA GLY A 28 10.01 19.29 9.97
C GLY A 28 8.85 19.39 8.98
N MET A 29 8.77 20.49 8.22
CA MET A 29 7.73 20.65 7.20
C MET A 29 7.91 19.66 6.04
N TYR A 30 9.16 19.40 5.65
CA TYR A 30 9.47 18.49 4.55
C TYR A 30 9.02 17.05 4.83
N LEU A 31 9.28 16.53 6.03
CA LEU A 31 8.90 15.16 6.42
C LEU A 31 7.39 14.93 6.37
N ASN A 32 6.58 15.89 6.85
CA ASN A 32 5.13 15.80 6.81
C ASN A 32 4.58 15.75 5.38
N GLN A 33 5.19 16.49 4.45
CA GLN A 33 4.78 16.48 3.04
C GLN A 33 5.18 15.18 2.34
N MET A 34 6.35 14.62 2.68
CA MET A 34 6.75 13.31 2.17
C MET A 34 5.78 12.21 2.63
N ASN A 35 5.35 12.22 3.89
CA ASN A 35 4.39 11.22 4.38
C ASN A 35 3.04 11.33 3.67
N LYS A 36 2.52 12.55 3.47
CA LYS A 36 1.28 12.76 2.68
C LYS A 36 1.42 12.27 1.24
N ALA A 37 2.56 12.52 0.60
CA ALA A 37 2.83 12.03 -0.75
C ALA A 37 2.86 10.50 -0.79
N ARG A 38 3.49 9.84 0.19
CA ARG A 38 3.48 8.37 0.31
C ARG A 38 2.06 7.83 0.48
N ILE A 39 1.27 8.40 1.38
CA ILE A 39 -0.15 8.00 1.55
C ILE A 39 -0.92 8.13 0.23
N ALA A 40 -0.74 9.24 -0.50
CA ALA A 40 -1.41 9.45 -1.79
C ALA A 40 -1.00 8.42 -2.85
N VAL A 41 0.30 8.08 -2.92
CA VAL A 41 0.79 6.99 -3.79
C VAL A 41 0.16 5.67 -3.37
N ALA A 42 0.12 5.38 -2.07
CA ALA A 42 -0.44 4.14 -1.57
C ALA A 42 -1.93 3.98 -1.91
N GLN A 43 -2.71 5.05 -1.78
CA GLN A 43 -4.12 5.11 -2.20
C GLN A 43 -4.27 4.88 -3.70
N GLY A 44 -3.37 5.43 -4.52
CA GLY A 44 -3.34 5.23 -5.97
C GLY A 44 -3.15 3.76 -6.34
N THR A 45 -2.12 3.12 -5.76
CA THR A 45 -1.82 1.70 -5.99
C THR A 45 -2.98 0.80 -5.53
N ILE A 46 -3.60 1.11 -4.38
CA ILE A 46 -4.78 0.37 -3.90
C ILE A 46 -5.92 0.40 -4.93
N ARG A 47 -6.23 1.57 -5.49
CA ARG A 47 -7.26 1.69 -6.53
C ARG A 47 -6.89 0.91 -7.78
N GLU A 48 -5.61 0.93 -8.17
CA GLU A 48 -5.14 0.19 -9.33
C GLU A 48 -5.33 -1.32 -9.15
N ILE A 49 -4.94 -1.84 -7.97
CA ILE A 49 -5.15 -3.25 -7.61
C ILE A 49 -6.65 -3.60 -7.59
N GLU A 50 -7.49 -2.73 -7.03
CA GLU A 50 -8.94 -2.93 -6.98
C GLU A 50 -9.57 -2.95 -8.39
N HIS A 51 -9.22 -2.00 -9.26
CA HIS A 51 -9.68 -1.98 -10.64
C HIS A 51 -9.19 -3.20 -11.42
N GLY A 52 -7.94 -3.63 -11.21
CA GLY A 52 -7.41 -4.87 -11.79
C GLY A 52 -8.19 -6.10 -11.33
N ALA A 53 -8.48 -6.20 -10.03
CA ALA A 53 -9.28 -7.28 -9.45
C ALA A 53 -10.73 -7.29 -9.96
N LEU A 54 -11.34 -6.13 -10.18
CA LEU A 54 -12.68 -6.01 -10.78
C LEU A 54 -12.66 -6.49 -12.24
N ARG A 55 -11.67 -6.09 -13.04
CA ARG A 55 -11.52 -6.57 -14.43
C ARG A 55 -11.31 -8.09 -14.47
N TYR A 56 -10.45 -8.62 -13.61
CA TYR A 56 -10.26 -10.06 -13.45
C TYR A 56 -11.59 -10.77 -13.12
N GLN A 57 -12.42 -10.20 -12.24
CA GLN A 57 -13.73 -10.75 -11.92
C GLN A 57 -14.70 -10.68 -13.10
N LEU A 58 -14.69 -9.61 -13.90
CA LEU A 58 -15.54 -9.49 -15.10
C LEU A 58 -15.24 -10.61 -16.11
N ASP A 59 -13.97 -10.97 -16.25
CA ASP A 59 -13.52 -12.00 -17.20
C ASP A 59 -13.72 -13.42 -16.68
N LEU A 60 -13.36 -13.67 -15.42
CA LEU A 60 -13.33 -15.02 -14.85
C LEU A 60 -14.53 -15.36 -13.97
N GLY A 61 -15.33 -14.35 -13.62
CA GLY A 61 -16.51 -14.45 -12.74
C GLY A 61 -16.17 -14.48 -11.25
N VAL A 62 -14.88 -14.47 -10.88
CA VAL A 62 -14.40 -14.62 -9.50
C VAL A 62 -13.27 -13.64 -9.22
N PHE A 63 -13.16 -13.15 -7.98
CA PHE A 63 -12.03 -12.31 -7.57
C PHE A 63 -10.73 -13.13 -7.46
N PRO A 64 -9.56 -12.50 -7.69
CA PRO A 64 -8.27 -13.16 -7.59
C PRO A 64 -8.04 -13.70 -6.16
N PRO A 65 -7.31 -14.82 -6.01
CA PRO A 65 -7.07 -15.44 -4.70
C PRO A 65 -6.26 -14.51 -3.77
N SER A 66 -6.64 -14.49 -2.48
CA SER A 66 -6.05 -13.58 -1.47
C SER A 66 -4.91 -14.18 -0.65
N LEU A 67 -4.98 -15.47 -0.32
CA LEU A 67 -4.12 -16.08 0.71
C LEU A 67 -3.42 -17.35 0.23
N SER A 68 -4.06 -18.12 -0.65
CA SER A 68 -3.45 -19.29 -1.32
C SER A 68 -4.49 -20.00 -2.21
N LEU A 69 -4.03 -20.98 -3.00
CA LEU A 69 -4.88 -22.01 -3.62
C LEU A 69 -5.12 -23.22 -2.67
N ASN A 70 -4.55 -23.22 -1.45
CA ASN A 70 -4.62 -24.31 -0.48
C ASN A 70 -4.80 -23.75 0.95
N PRO A 71 -5.96 -23.96 1.60
CA PRO A 71 -6.30 -23.37 2.91
C PRO A 71 -5.37 -23.78 4.08
N ALA A 72 -4.42 -24.69 3.89
CA ALA A 72 -3.49 -25.15 4.91
C ALA A 72 -2.18 -24.33 5.03
N ILE A 73 -1.90 -23.40 4.09
CA ILE A 73 -0.71 -22.54 4.15
C ILE A 73 -1.17 -21.13 4.54
N VAL A 74 -1.00 -20.79 5.82
CA VAL A 74 -1.45 -19.53 6.44
C VAL A 74 -0.25 -18.63 6.80
N SER A 75 0.91 -18.83 6.17
CA SER A 75 2.16 -18.22 6.60
C SER A 75 2.83 -17.42 5.50
N GLY A 76 2.12 -16.41 4.98
CA GLY A 76 2.64 -15.49 3.97
C GLY A 76 1.59 -14.53 3.42
N GLY A 77 0.85 -13.85 4.31
CA GLY A 77 -0.29 -12.98 3.94
C GLY A 77 0.12 -11.67 3.24
N GLY A 78 0.60 -11.77 2.01
CA GLY A 78 0.86 -10.65 1.10
C GLY A 78 0.07 -10.79 -0.20
N CYS A 79 0.17 -9.80 -1.08
CA CYS A 79 -0.54 -9.73 -2.37
C CYS A 79 0.08 -10.58 -3.50
N GLY A 80 1.08 -11.43 -3.22
CA GLY A 80 1.80 -12.15 -4.28
C GLY A 80 0.93 -13.03 -5.19
N PHE A 81 -0.08 -13.69 -4.63
CA PHE A 81 -1.05 -14.45 -5.45
C PHE A 81 -1.93 -13.57 -6.32
N VAL A 82 -2.21 -12.35 -5.85
CA VAL A 82 -2.98 -11.36 -6.61
C VAL A 82 -2.13 -10.83 -7.75
N TYR A 83 -0.87 -10.49 -7.50
CA TYR A 83 0.04 -10.08 -8.56
C TYR A 83 0.12 -11.15 -9.66
N GLU A 84 0.30 -12.41 -9.29
CA GLU A 84 0.36 -13.51 -10.26
C GLU A 84 -0.95 -13.67 -11.04
N ALA A 85 -2.10 -13.64 -10.35
CA ALA A 85 -3.40 -13.73 -11.00
C ALA A 85 -3.67 -12.57 -11.97
N LEU A 86 -3.26 -11.35 -11.59
CA LEU A 86 -3.48 -10.15 -12.38
C LEU A 86 -2.52 -10.00 -13.56
N VAL A 87 -1.28 -10.50 -13.43
CA VAL A 87 -0.23 -10.30 -14.45
C VAL A 87 0.00 -11.54 -15.31
N HIS A 88 -0.03 -12.74 -14.72
CA HIS A 88 0.38 -13.98 -15.40
C HIS A 88 -0.74 -15.01 -15.58
N SER A 89 -1.94 -14.79 -15.05
CA SER A 89 -2.98 -15.82 -14.94
C SER A 89 -2.63 -16.89 -13.91
N VAL A 90 -3.63 -17.39 -13.18
CA VAL A 90 -3.41 -18.32 -12.07
C VAL A 90 -2.87 -19.66 -12.59
N GLY A 91 -1.59 -19.94 -12.32
CA GLY A 91 -0.93 -21.17 -12.80
C GLY A 91 -0.68 -21.20 -14.31
N GLY A 92 -0.79 -20.05 -14.98
CA GLY A 92 -0.49 -19.87 -16.40
C GLY A 92 0.65 -18.85 -16.59
N THR A 93 0.78 -18.33 -17.81
CA THR A 93 1.61 -17.16 -18.10
C THR A 93 0.79 -16.15 -18.90
N SER A 94 1.24 -14.89 -18.96
CA SER A 94 0.57 -13.86 -19.76
C SER A 94 0.47 -14.19 -21.26
N GLN A 95 1.35 -15.04 -21.77
CA GLN A 95 1.36 -15.50 -23.17
C GLN A 95 0.63 -16.84 -23.37
N ASN A 96 0.43 -17.61 -22.31
CA ASN A 96 -0.26 -18.90 -22.31
C ASN A 96 -1.04 -19.06 -21.01
N PRO A 97 -2.22 -18.40 -20.91
CA PRO A 97 -3.01 -18.45 -19.69
C PRO A 97 -3.61 -19.85 -19.49
N SER A 98 -3.77 -20.25 -18.23
CA SER A 98 -4.36 -21.54 -17.85
C SER A 98 -5.88 -21.58 -18.10
N ASP A 99 -6.55 -20.43 -17.97
CA ASP A 99 -7.96 -20.24 -18.30
C ASP A 99 -8.10 -19.40 -19.58
N SER A 100 -8.79 -19.96 -20.59
CA SER A 100 -9.09 -19.28 -21.86
C SER A 100 -9.88 -17.98 -21.73
N ARG A 101 -10.57 -17.78 -20.60
CA ARG A 101 -11.34 -16.56 -20.30
C ARG A 101 -10.44 -15.42 -19.80
N TRP A 102 -9.21 -15.70 -19.40
CA TRP A 102 -8.28 -14.68 -18.93
C TRP A 102 -7.80 -13.85 -20.12
N THR A 103 -8.06 -12.55 -20.10
CA THR A 103 -7.65 -11.61 -21.17
C THR A 103 -6.53 -10.66 -20.75
N GLY A 104 -5.98 -10.86 -19.55
CA GLY A 104 -5.00 -9.98 -18.91
C GLY A 104 -3.66 -9.84 -19.67
N PRO A 105 -2.71 -9.02 -19.17
CA PRO A 105 -2.60 -8.50 -17.80
C PRO A 105 -3.62 -7.42 -17.43
N TYR A 106 -4.05 -7.39 -16.15
CA TYR A 106 -5.03 -6.41 -15.65
C TYR A 106 -4.41 -5.21 -14.89
N ILE A 107 -3.12 -5.32 -14.52
CA ILE A 107 -2.34 -4.29 -13.82
C ILE A 107 -0.92 -4.21 -14.42
N SER A 108 -0.29 -3.03 -14.34
CA SER A 108 1.11 -2.84 -14.70
C SER A 108 1.87 -2.20 -13.55
N VAL A 109 2.65 -2.99 -12.83
CA VAL A 109 3.45 -2.51 -11.69
C VAL A 109 4.91 -2.39 -12.10
N GLU A 110 5.55 -1.28 -11.74
CA GLU A 110 6.98 -1.11 -11.97
C GLU A 110 7.80 -2.07 -11.10
N ASN A 111 8.86 -2.66 -11.67
CA ASN A 111 9.73 -3.63 -10.97
C ASN A 111 10.33 -3.11 -9.66
N VAL A 112 10.48 -1.79 -9.49
CA VAL A 112 11.00 -1.18 -8.26
C VAL A 112 10.03 -1.32 -7.07
N ASN A 113 8.74 -1.42 -7.37
CA ASN A 113 7.67 -1.63 -6.40
C ASN A 113 7.32 -3.10 -6.25
N LEU A 114 8.19 -4.00 -6.72
CA LEU A 114 8.03 -5.44 -6.63
C LEU A 114 9.15 -6.05 -5.80
N ASP A 115 8.82 -7.03 -4.96
CA ASP A 115 9.80 -7.78 -4.18
C ASP A 115 9.42 -9.25 -4.07
N GLN A 116 10.41 -10.13 -4.17
CA GLN A 116 10.25 -11.59 -4.04
C GLN A 116 10.39 -12.06 -2.58
N SER A 117 10.58 -11.16 -1.62
CA SER A 117 10.95 -11.50 -0.23
C SER A 117 9.79 -11.96 0.67
N GLY A 118 8.60 -12.24 0.13
CA GLY A 118 7.53 -12.95 0.87
C GLY A 118 7.77 -14.46 0.77
N GLY A 119 7.97 -15.15 1.90
CA GLY A 119 8.48 -16.54 2.03
C GLY A 119 7.83 -17.67 1.22
N ASP A 120 6.87 -17.38 0.34
CA ASP A 120 6.21 -18.30 -0.58
C ASP A 120 6.77 -18.26 -2.02
N GLY A 121 7.77 -17.41 -2.30
CA GLY A 121 8.41 -17.28 -3.62
C GLY A 121 7.62 -16.46 -4.66
N ASN A 122 6.50 -15.86 -4.24
CA ASN A 122 5.66 -15.02 -5.09
C ASN A 122 6.10 -13.55 -5.07
N VAL A 123 5.99 -12.88 -6.21
CA VAL A 123 6.29 -11.45 -6.36
C VAL A 123 5.22 -10.62 -5.66
N GLN A 124 5.61 -9.87 -4.63
CA GLN A 124 4.76 -8.98 -3.84
C GLN A 124 4.79 -7.56 -4.39
N ILE A 125 3.65 -6.89 -4.42
CA ILE A 125 3.56 -5.45 -4.66
C ILE A 125 3.88 -4.74 -3.35
N LEU A 126 4.85 -3.85 -3.38
CA LEU A 126 5.30 -3.05 -2.25
C LEU A 126 4.61 -1.69 -2.22
N ASP A 127 4.30 -1.24 -1.01
CA ASP A 127 3.88 0.11 -0.72
C ASP A 127 5.08 1.09 -0.66
N PRO A 128 4.84 2.40 -0.49
CA PRO A 128 5.91 3.40 -0.43
C PRO A 128 6.87 3.26 0.76
N TRP A 129 6.53 2.44 1.76
CA TRP A 129 7.37 2.11 2.91
C TRP A 129 8.10 0.77 2.75
N ARG A 130 7.98 0.15 1.55
CA ARG A 130 8.56 -1.16 1.20
C ARG A 130 7.95 -2.32 1.98
N THR A 131 6.72 -2.16 2.45
CA THR A 131 5.93 -3.23 3.05
C THR A 131 5.00 -3.80 1.97
N PRO A 132 4.80 -5.12 1.87
CA PRO A 132 3.90 -5.68 0.88
C PRO A 132 2.44 -5.27 1.17
N TYR A 133 1.69 -4.92 0.13
CA TYR A 133 0.24 -4.78 0.25
C TYR A 133 -0.38 -6.11 0.67
N ARG A 134 -1.43 -6.01 1.48
CA ARG A 134 -2.32 -7.13 1.77
C ARG A 134 -3.57 -7.04 0.94
N PHE A 135 -4.05 -8.19 0.47
CA PHE A 135 -5.31 -8.32 -0.23
C PHE A 135 -6.15 -9.41 0.43
N VAL A 136 -7.43 -9.15 0.67
CA VAL A 136 -8.37 -10.10 1.29
C VAL A 136 -9.70 -10.06 0.54
N ARG A 137 -10.25 -11.20 0.13
CA ARG A 137 -11.62 -11.27 -0.44
C ARG A 137 -12.63 -11.42 0.68
N LYS A 138 -13.89 -11.04 0.42
CA LYS A 138 -15.04 -11.27 1.31
C LYS A 138 -15.04 -12.65 1.98
N ASN A 139 -14.87 -13.71 1.21
CA ASN A 139 -14.98 -15.08 1.71
C ASN A 139 -13.80 -15.52 2.58
N ASP A 140 -12.70 -14.78 2.53
CA ASP A 140 -11.47 -15.08 3.29
C ASP A 140 -11.36 -14.24 4.57
N TYR A 141 -12.35 -13.39 4.85
CA TYR A 141 -12.42 -12.65 6.11
C TYR A 141 -12.74 -13.54 7.29
N ALA A 142 -12.10 -13.27 8.43
CA ALA A 142 -12.59 -13.74 9.71
C ALA A 142 -14.01 -13.21 9.96
N ALA A 143 -14.83 -13.96 10.72
CA ALA A 143 -16.26 -13.70 10.92
C ALA A 143 -16.64 -12.26 11.35
N SER A 144 -15.68 -11.50 11.88
CA SER A 144 -15.88 -10.14 12.35
C SER A 144 -15.38 -9.03 11.41
N GLY A 145 -14.73 -9.29 10.27
CA GLY A 145 -14.26 -8.19 9.38
C GLY A 145 -13.19 -7.27 10.00
N THR A 146 -12.83 -6.17 9.33
CA THR A 146 -11.86 -5.17 9.86
C THR A 146 -12.57 -4.12 10.72
N PRO A 147 -12.09 -3.75 11.92
CA PRO A 147 -12.72 -2.66 12.69
C PRO A 147 -12.76 -1.36 11.89
N LEU A 148 -13.92 -0.70 11.86
CA LEU A 148 -14.04 0.60 11.17
C LEU A 148 -13.48 1.74 12.04
N PRO A 149 -12.84 2.75 11.44
CA PRO A 149 -12.43 3.95 12.17
C PRO A 149 -13.66 4.76 12.60
N SER A 150 -13.48 5.55 13.66
CA SER A 150 -14.42 6.62 13.99
C SER A 150 -14.53 7.60 12.82
N GLY A 151 -15.74 7.76 12.27
CA GLY A 151 -15.98 8.62 11.09
C GLY A 151 -15.97 7.89 9.75
N SER A 152 -15.97 6.55 9.73
CA SER A 152 -16.18 5.80 8.49
C SER A 152 -17.52 6.14 7.80
N PRO A 153 -17.62 6.02 6.47
CA PRO A 153 -18.86 6.28 5.75
C PRO A 153 -19.96 5.23 6.02
N TYR A 154 -19.62 4.12 6.66
CA TYR A 154 -20.53 3.01 6.96
C TYR A 154 -21.23 3.26 8.31
N ILE A 155 -22.37 3.94 8.27
CA ILE A 155 -23.13 4.32 9.46
C ILE A 155 -23.71 3.07 10.15
N GLY A 156 -23.45 2.91 11.44
CA GLY A 156 -24.00 1.83 12.26
C GLY A 156 -23.23 0.51 12.18
N GLU A 157 -22.17 0.44 11.38
CA GLU A 157 -21.25 -0.70 11.34
C GLU A 157 -20.04 -0.44 12.24
N THR A 158 -19.69 -1.44 13.04
CA THR A 158 -18.45 -1.45 13.84
C THR A 158 -17.31 -2.17 13.11
N TRP A 159 -17.65 -2.90 12.04
CA TRP A 159 -16.73 -3.71 11.27
C TRP A 159 -17.01 -3.61 9.78
N TYR A 160 -15.95 -3.48 9.00
CA TYR A 160 -15.97 -3.49 7.56
C TYR A 160 -16.07 -4.92 7.04
N ASN A 161 -17.13 -5.18 6.30
CA ASN A 161 -17.29 -6.40 5.52
C ASN A 161 -17.46 -6.01 4.04
N PRO A 162 -16.39 -6.08 3.21
CA PRO A 162 -16.53 -5.75 1.81
C PRO A 162 -17.40 -6.80 1.13
N GLN A 163 -18.33 -6.35 0.29
CA GLN A 163 -19.02 -7.28 -0.61
C GLN A 163 -18.08 -7.87 -1.68
N THR A 164 -16.89 -7.28 -1.84
CA THR A 164 -15.89 -7.59 -2.87
C THR A 164 -14.55 -8.00 -2.25
N VAL A 165 -13.64 -7.04 -2.08
CA VAL A 165 -12.25 -7.22 -1.67
C VAL A 165 -11.79 -6.03 -0.83
N GLN A 166 -10.75 -6.25 -0.03
CA GLN A 166 -10.03 -5.19 0.66
C GLN A 166 -8.56 -5.27 0.31
N VAL A 167 -7.99 -4.11 0.08
CA VAL A 167 -6.55 -3.92 -0.07
C VAL A 167 -6.07 -3.02 1.06
N VAL A 168 -4.96 -3.38 1.69
CA VAL A 168 -4.40 -2.66 2.85
C VAL A 168 -2.90 -2.44 2.64
N SER A 169 -2.43 -1.23 2.94
CA SER A 169 -1.03 -0.92 3.24
C SER A 169 -0.94 -0.56 4.72
N TYR A 170 0.04 -1.16 5.40
CA TYR A 170 0.31 -0.99 6.83
C TYR A 170 1.19 0.23 7.13
N GLY A 171 1.16 1.24 6.27
CA GLY A 171 1.84 2.50 6.51
C GLY A 171 3.33 2.37 6.85
N ALA A 172 3.79 3.27 7.73
CA ALA A 172 5.20 3.42 8.06
C ALA A 172 5.72 2.41 9.08
N ASP A 173 4.83 1.88 9.91
CA ASP A 173 5.20 0.92 10.94
C ASP A 173 5.26 -0.52 10.42
N GLY A 174 4.59 -0.81 9.30
CA GLY A 174 4.56 -2.12 8.67
C GLY A 174 3.92 -3.20 9.55
N LEU A 175 3.16 -2.81 10.59
CA LEU A 175 2.60 -3.74 11.56
C LEU A 175 1.11 -3.95 11.30
N PRO A 176 0.63 -5.19 11.15
CA PRO A 176 -0.80 -5.44 11.26
C PRO A 176 -1.24 -5.16 12.70
N GLY A 177 -2.26 -4.32 12.86
CA GLY A 177 -2.91 -4.08 14.14
C GLY A 177 -3.37 -5.35 14.85
N ASN A 178 -3.08 -5.36 16.16
CA ASN A 178 -3.34 -6.38 17.18
C ASN A 178 -2.99 -7.82 16.75
N ALA A 179 -1.91 -8.35 17.33
CA ALA A 179 -1.21 -9.60 17.00
C ALA A 179 -2.02 -10.92 17.12
N GLY A 180 -3.35 -10.87 17.27
CA GLY A 180 -4.19 -12.05 17.51
C GLY A 180 -4.89 -12.64 16.28
N LEU A 181 -5.10 -11.87 15.20
CA LEU A 181 -5.85 -12.35 14.01
C LEU A 181 -5.30 -11.85 12.67
N GLY A 182 -4.10 -11.24 12.67
CA GLY A 182 -3.19 -11.16 11.52
C GLY A 182 -3.73 -10.52 10.24
N THR A 183 -4.76 -9.67 10.29
CA THR A 183 -5.42 -9.12 9.08
C THR A 183 -5.89 -7.67 9.20
N PHE A 184 -5.81 -7.05 10.37
CA PHE A 184 -6.43 -5.73 10.58
C PHE A 184 -5.38 -4.61 10.55
N PRO A 185 -5.62 -3.49 9.85
CA PRO A 185 -4.89 -2.24 10.09
C PRO A 185 -4.93 -1.85 11.57
N ASN A 186 -3.81 -1.39 12.14
CA ASN A 186 -3.82 -0.80 13.46
C ASN A 186 -4.49 0.56 13.38
N ASN A 187 -5.67 0.63 13.98
CA ASN A 187 -6.17 1.88 14.54
C ASN A 187 -6.12 3.01 13.51
N LEU A 188 -6.94 2.90 12.47
CA LEU A 188 -7.08 3.77 11.29
C LEU A 188 -7.22 5.30 11.54
N GLY A 189 -7.14 5.73 12.80
CA GLY A 189 -6.93 7.11 13.23
C GLY A 189 -5.45 7.52 13.40
N GLU A 190 -4.48 6.60 13.34
CA GLU A 190 -3.03 6.90 13.39
C GLU A 190 -2.51 7.50 12.07
N GLY A 191 -3.29 7.39 11.00
CA GLY A 191 -3.17 8.20 9.78
C GLY A 191 -2.10 7.73 8.79
N ASP A 192 -1.41 6.63 9.07
CA ASP A 192 -0.42 6.00 8.20
C ASP A 192 -0.95 4.76 7.46
N ASP A 193 -1.86 3.99 8.07
CA ASP A 193 -2.58 2.90 7.42
C ASP A 193 -3.50 3.38 6.29
N VAL A 194 -3.47 2.68 5.15
CA VAL A 194 -4.25 3.03 3.96
C VAL A 194 -4.99 1.82 3.42
N THR A 195 -6.27 2.00 3.08
CA THR A 195 -7.12 0.95 2.55
C THR A 195 -8.26 1.53 1.70
N ASN A 196 -9.02 0.68 1.00
CA ASN A 196 -10.10 1.06 0.08
C ASN A 196 -11.44 1.37 0.76
N PHE A 197 -11.46 1.83 2.02
CA PHE A 197 -12.71 2.28 2.65
C PHE A 197 -13.26 3.53 1.95
N GLY A 198 -14.53 3.49 1.53
CA GLY A 198 -15.25 4.71 1.17
C GLY A 198 -14.79 5.43 -0.09
N LEU A 199 -14.45 4.70 -1.16
CA LEU A 199 -14.35 5.29 -2.50
C LEU A 199 -15.73 5.57 -3.12
#